data_AF-A0ABD2VDV2-F1
#
_entry.id   AF-A0ABD2VDV2-F1
#
_cell.length_a   1.000
_cell.length_b   1.000
_cell.length_c   1.000
_cell.angle_alpha   90.00
_cell.angle_beta   90.00
_cell.angle_gamma   90.00
#
_symmetry.space_group_name_H-M   'P 1'
#
loop_
_entity.id
_entity.type
_entity.pdbx_description
1 polymer ?
#
loop_
_entity_poly.entity_id
_entity_poly.type
_entity_poly.pdbx_seq_one_letter_code
_entity_poly.pdbx_strand_id
1 'polypeptide(L)'
;MLHWPEKPVNIITKWLKDHSPSLIVADFGCGDARLARSVKNKVWSLDLVAHDPSVIACDMSNTPLEASSVDVAIFCLSLMGTDYPSFLQEALRVLKPRGWLLIAEVKSRLDPTTGGADPNNFLKAICELGFTIESKDFSNKMFVLFYLKKKEKQNSVDKEINWPELKACIYKRR
;
A
#
# COMPACT_ATOMS: atom_id res chain seq x y z
N MET A 1 -21.66 12.53 -9.92
CA MET A 1 -20.58 12.20 -8.97
C MET A 1 -20.59 10.69 -8.77
N LEU A 2 -19.50 9.99 -9.09
CA LEU A 2 -19.39 8.55 -8.80
C LEU A 2 -19.33 8.36 -7.27
N HIS A 3 -20.45 7.96 -6.67
CA HIS A 3 -20.50 7.65 -5.25
C HIS A 3 -19.90 6.26 -5.05
N TRP A 4 -18.76 6.18 -4.35
CA TRP A 4 -18.21 4.88 -3.95
C TRP A 4 -19.12 4.33 -2.84
N PRO A 5 -19.67 3.12 -2.96
CA PRO A 5 -20.54 2.55 -1.92
C PRO A 5 -19.76 2.34 -0.61
N GLU A 6 -18.46 2.06 -0.73
CA GLU A 6 -17.53 1.95 0.39
C GLU A 6 -16.16 2.48 -0.05
N LYS A 7 -15.47 3.19 0.85
CA LYS A 7 -14.11 3.70 0.60
C LYS A 7 -13.07 2.68 1.11
N PRO A 8 -11.96 2.44 0.40
CA PRO A 8 -10.95 1.46 0.81
C PRO A 8 -10.34 1.76 2.18
N VAL A 9 -10.15 3.04 2.51
CA VAL A 9 -9.68 3.45 3.85
C VAL A 9 -10.61 2.99 4.98
N ASN A 10 -11.92 2.87 4.74
CA ASN A 10 -12.85 2.36 5.75
C ASN A 10 -12.65 0.84 5.96
N ILE A 11 -12.40 0.08 4.89
CA ILE A 11 -12.12 -1.36 4.97
C ILE A 11 -10.79 -1.59 5.71
N ILE A 12 -9.75 -0.83 5.36
CA ILE A 12 -8.45 -0.88 6.04
C ILE A 12 -8.58 -0.49 7.52
N THR A 13 -9.38 0.55 7.83
CA THR A 13 -9.67 0.96 9.21
C THR A 13 -10.33 -0.19 9.99
N LYS A 14 -11.30 -0.88 9.38
CA LYS A 14 -11.95 -2.04 10.00
C LYS A 14 -10.94 -3.16 10.24
N TRP A 15 -10.12 -3.48 9.23
CA TRP A 15 -9.06 -4.49 9.35
C TRP A 15 -8.13 -4.18 10.53
N LEU A 16 -7.65 -2.95 10.69
CA LEU A 16 -6.81 -2.56 11.81
C LEU A 16 -7.51 -2.69 13.17
N LYS A 17 -8.81 -2.35 13.25
CA LYS A 17 -9.61 -2.48 14.47
C LYS A 17 -9.87 -3.92 14.88
N ASP A 18 -9.91 -4.83 13.90
CA ASP A 18 -10.04 -6.27 14.12
C ASP A 18 -8.68 -6.92 14.49
N HIS A 19 -7.59 -6.14 14.52
CA HIS A 19 -6.24 -6.56 14.93
C HIS A 19 -5.76 -5.81 16.18
N SER A 20 -4.58 -6.19 16.69
CA SER A 20 -4.04 -5.56 17.90
C SER A 20 -3.82 -4.06 17.71
N PRO A 21 -4.27 -3.21 18.67
CA PRO A 21 -3.97 -1.78 18.65
C PRO A 21 -2.48 -1.47 18.86
N SER A 22 -1.67 -2.46 19.26
CA SER A 22 -0.23 -2.31 19.43
C SER A 22 0.57 -2.34 18.12
N LEU A 23 -0.07 -2.73 17.00
CA LEU A 23 0.61 -2.74 15.70
C LEU A 23 0.97 -1.30 15.30
N ILE A 24 2.24 -1.09 14.94
CA ILE A 24 2.76 0.17 14.40
C ILE A 24 2.52 0.18 12.90
N VAL A 25 1.88 1.23 12.41
CA VAL A 25 1.42 1.35 11.01
C VAL A 25 2.22 2.44 10.30
N ALA A 26 2.61 2.20 9.05
CA ALA A 26 3.02 3.23 8.10
C ALA A 26 1.97 3.36 6.99
N ASP A 27 1.41 4.57 6.84
CA ASP A 27 0.41 4.91 5.82
C ASP A 27 1.09 5.73 4.73
N PHE A 28 1.44 5.07 3.61
CA PHE A 28 2.17 5.65 2.49
C PHE A 28 1.21 6.38 1.56
N GLY A 29 1.41 7.69 1.38
CA GLY A 29 0.48 8.56 0.64
C GLY A 29 -0.83 8.76 1.39
N CYS A 30 -0.72 9.11 2.67
CA CYS A 30 -1.84 9.18 3.62
C CYS A 30 -2.84 10.32 3.34
N GLY A 31 -2.50 11.26 2.47
CA GLY A 31 -3.30 12.44 2.13
C GLY A 31 -3.61 13.29 3.36
N ASP A 32 -4.88 13.30 3.76
CA ASP A 32 -5.36 14.07 4.90
C ASP A 32 -5.16 13.35 6.24
N ALA A 33 -4.42 12.24 6.32
CA ALA A 33 -4.22 11.43 7.53
C ALA A 33 -5.52 10.87 8.17
N ARG A 34 -6.57 10.65 7.37
CA ARG A 34 -7.86 10.12 7.87
C ARG A 34 -7.73 8.78 8.57
N LEU A 35 -6.81 7.91 8.14
CA LEU A 35 -6.59 6.61 8.77
C LEU A 35 -6.12 6.75 10.22
N ALA A 36 -5.09 7.59 10.44
CA ALA A 36 -4.53 7.86 11.77
C ALA A 36 -5.58 8.34 12.77
N ARG A 37 -6.49 9.22 12.33
CA ARG A 37 -7.61 9.70 13.17
C ARG A 37 -8.69 8.66 13.46
N SER A 38 -8.70 7.55 12.74
CA SER A 38 -9.80 6.57 12.78
C SER A 38 -9.48 5.31 13.59
N VAL A 39 -8.24 5.14 14.03
CA VAL A 39 -7.73 3.94 14.74
C VAL A 39 -6.97 4.32 16.02
N LYS A 40 -6.76 3.34 16.90
CA LYS A 40 -5.96 3.52 18.14
C LYS A 40 -4.48 3.22 17.94
N ASN A 41 -4.11 2.60 16.82
CA ASN A 41 -2.74 2.27 16.46
C ASN A 41 -1.87 3.52 16.38
N LYS A 42 -0.57 3.36 16.66
CA LYS A 42 0.41 4.36 16.24
C LYS A 42 0.52 4.31 14.72
N VAL A 43 0.17 5.41 14.05
CA VAL A 43 0.23 5.53 12.59
C VAL A 43 1.25 6.60 12.20
N TRP A 44 2.26 6.21 11.44
CA TRP A 44 3.14 7.11 10.71
C TRP A 44 2.47 7.50 9.40
N SER A 45 1.89 8.70 9.35
CA SER A 45 1.27 9.27 8.17
C SER A 45 2.32 9.91 7.28
N LEU A 46 2.56 9.35 6.10
CA LEU A 46 3.61 9.76 5.16
C LEU A 46 2.94 10.32 3.89
N ASP A 47 3.30 11.52 3.47
CA ASP A 47 2.84 12.09 2.20
C ASP A 47 3.86 13.08 1.65
N LEU A 48 3.82 13.40 0.35
CA LEU A 48 4.73 14.37 -0.24
C LEU A 48 4.44 15.79 0.30
N VAL A 49 3.18 16.07 0.61
CA VAL A 49 2.73 17.36 1.14
C VAL A 49 1.99 17.17 2.46
N ALA A 50 2.44 17.85 3.51
CA ALA A 50 1.76 17.84 4.80
C ALA A 50 0.59 18.85 4.82
N HIS A 51 -0.63 18.34 4.67
CA HIS A 51 -1.86 19.12 4.85
C HIS A 51 -2.40 19.08 6.28
N ASP A 52 -1.85 18.19 7.13
CA ASP A 52 -2.17 18.05 8.55
C ASP A 52 -0.83 18.03 9.33
N PRO A 53 -0.72 18.67 10.51
CA PRO A 53 0.51 18.68 11.31
C PRO A 53 1.02 17.29 11.71
N SER A 54 0.17 16.27 11.73
CA SER A 54 0.58 14.90 12.03
C SER A 54 1.20 14.17 10.83
N VAL A 55 1.17 14.76 9.63
CA VAL A 55 1.75 14.17 8.41
C VAL A 55 3.24 14.50 8.35
N ILE A 56 4.03 13.46 8.15
CA ILE A 56 5.45 13.58 7.83
C ILE A 56 5.55 13.83 6.33
N ALA A 57 5.95 15.05 5.96
CA ALA A 57 6.25 15.39 4.58
C ALA A 57 7.53 14.69 4.12
N CYS A 58 7.43 13.71 3.20
CA CYS A 58 8.57 13.02 2.62
C CYS A 58 8.24 12.38 1.27
N ASP A 59 9.27 12.10 0.48
CA ASP A 59 9.16 11.16 -0.63
C ASP A 59 8.97 9.75 -0.05
N MET A 60 7.87 9.08 -0.42
CA MET A 60 7.53 7.77 0.11
C MET A 60 8.41 6.63 -0.44
N SER A 61 9.28 6.92 -1.42
CA SER A 61 10.37 6.03 -1.83
C SER A 61 11.55 6.02 -0.86
N ASN A 62 11.65 7.02 0.02
CA ASN A 62 12.74 7.16 0.99
C ASN A 62 12.23 7.86 2.27
N THR A 63 11.55 7.09 3.10
CA THR A 63 10.93 7.59 4.33
C THR A 63 11.97 7.76 5.45
N PRO A 64 11.73 8.64 6.43
CA PRO A 64 12.61 8.79 7.59
C PRO A 64 12.46 7.66 8.62
N LEU A 65 11.70 6.59 8.31
CA LEU A 65 11.48 5.48 9.23
C LEU A 65 12.67 4.53 9.23
N GLU A 66 12.96 3.95 10.38
CA GLU A 66 14.01 2.94 10.52
C GLU A 66 13.63 1.63 9.81
N ALA A 67 14.63 0.88 9.38
CA ALA A 67 14.40 -0.45 8.80
C ALA A 67 13.79 -1.38 9.86
N SER A 68 12.85 -2.23 9.44
CA SER A 68 12.16 -3.18 10.34
C SER A 68 11.54 -2.53 11.59
N SER A 69 10.97 -1.33 11.44
CA SER A 69 10.39 -0.56 12.54
C SER A 69 8.86 -0.64 12.64
N VAL A 70 8.17 -1.04 11.56
CA VAL A 70 6.69 -1.08 11.51
C VAL A 70 6.15 -2.49 11.34
N ASP A 71 4.93 -2.73 11.82
CA ASP A 71 4.23 -4.01 11.75
C ASP A 71 3.29 -4.08 10.53
N VAL A 72 2.81 -2.93 10.05
CA VAL A 72 1.89 -2.81 8.91
C VAL A 72 2.32 -1.65 8.01
N ALA A 73 2.40 -1.88 6.71
CA ALA A 73 2.58 -0.85 5.69
C ALA A 73 1.34 -0.83 4.78
N ILE A 74 0.86 0.36 4.47
CA ILE A 74 -0.42 0.56 3.79
C ILE A 74 -0.23 1.46 2.58
N PHE A 75 -0.72 1.01 1.43
CA PHE A 75 -0.93 1.83 0.25
C PHE A 75 -2.42 1.88 -0.06
N CYS A 76 -3.08 2.99 0.28
CA CYS A 76 -4.50 3.18 0.05
C CYS A 76 -4.72 4.20 -1.07
N LEU A 77 -4.82 3.70 -2.31
CA LEU A 77 -4.93 4.52 -3.53
C LEU A 77 -3.75 5.50 -3.68
N SER A 78 -2.53 5.01 -3.43
CA SER A 78 -1.31 5.82 -3.35
C SER A 78 -0.16 5.33 -4.23
N LEU A 79 -0.27 4.16 -4.90
CA LEU A 79 0.74 3.68 -5.86
C LEU A 79 0.60 4.39 -7.20
N MET A 80 0.62 5.73 -7.21
CA MET A 80 0.30 6.56 -8.36
C MET A 80 1.52 6.94 -9.22
N GLY A 81 2.73 6.93 -8.66
CA GLY A 81 3.98 7.21 -9.36
C GLY A 81 4.37 6.11 -10.36
N THR A 82 5.07 6.46 -11.43
CA THR A 82 5.64 5.50 -12.38
C THR A 82 6.77 4.68 -11.77
N ASP A 83 7.40 5.24 -10.74
CA ASP A 83 8.44 4.68 -9.88
C ASP A 83 7.87 3.93 -8.66
N TYR A 84 6.60 3.51 -8.69
CA TYR A 84 5.96 2.76 -7.60
C TYR A 84 6.74 1.53 -7.09
N PRO A 85 7.60 0.84 -7.88
CA PRO A 85 8.45 -0.21 -7.35
C PRO A 85 9.33 0.26 -6.19
N SER A 86 9.83 1.50 -6.24
CA SER A 86 10.65 2.09 -5.16
C SER A 86 9.84 2.24 -3.87
N PHE A 87 8.55 2.58 -3.95
CA PHE A 87 7.68 2.69 -2.79
C PHE A 87 7.46 1.33 -2.12
N LEU A 88 7.32 0.27 -2.92
CA LEU A 88 7.18 -1.10 -2.42
C LEU A 88 8.50 -1.63 -1.82
N GLN A 89 9.64 -1.27 -2.40
CA GLN A 89 10.97 -1.54 -1.83
C GLN A 89 11.14 -0.85 -0.48
N GLU A 90 10.67 0.38 -0.36
CA GLU A 90 10.72 1.13 0.89
C GLU A 90 9.80 0.52 1.96
N ALA A 91 8.58 0.12 1.58
CA ALA A 91 7.70 -0.66 2.45
C ALA A 91 8.37 -1.97 2.92
N LEU A 92 9.07 -2.67 2.02
CA LEU A 92 9.85 -3.86 2.37
C LEU A 92 10.94 -3.54 3.39
N ARG A 93 11.66 -2.41 3.25
CA ARG A 93 12.72 -1.99 4.18
C ARG A 93 12.17 -1.73 5.58
N VAL A 94 11.09 -0.95 5.69
CA VAL A 94 10.55 -0.52 6.99
C VAL A 94 9.75 -1.62 7.71
N LEU A 95 9.17 -2.57 6.99
CA LEU A 95 8.41 -3.66 7.58
C LEU A 95 9.30 -4.63 8.37
N LYS A 96 8.84 -5.02 9.56
CA LYS A 96 9.40 -6.18 10.29
C LYS A 96 9.20 -7.48 9.51
N PRO A 97 10.04 -8.52 9.73
CA PRO A 97 9.74 -9.86 9.24
C PRO A 97 8.31 -10.29 9.60
N ARG A 98 7.59 -10.89 8.65
CA ARG A 98 6.17 -11.27 8.79
C ARG A 98 5.19 -10.11 8.99
N GLY A 99 5.66 -8.86 8.88
CA GLY A 99 4.81 -7.67 8.87
C GLY A 99 3.87 -7.64 7.66
N TRP A 100 2.77 -6.91 7.80
CA TRP A 100 1.70 -6.85 6.81
C TRP A 100 1.92 -5.75 5.78
N LEU A 101 1.65 -6.06 4.53
CA LEU A 101 1.51 -5.09 3.45
C LEU A 101 0.06 -5.12 2.97
N LEU A 102 -0.64 -3.99 3.10
CA LEU A 102 -2.01 -3.80 2.65
C LEU A 102 -2.01 -2.86 1.45
N ILE A 103 -2.55 -3.32 0.32
CA ILE A 103 -2.67 -2.50 -0.89
C ILE A 103 -4.15 -2.42 -1.27
N ALA A 104 -4.65 -1.20 -1.43
CA ALA A 104 -5.93 -0.93 -2.07
C ALA A 104 -5.69 -0.06 -3.30
N GLU A 105 -6.07 -0.53 -4.49
CA GLU A 105 -5.86 0.20 -5.74
C GLU A 105 -7.08 0.18 -6.65
N VAL A 106 -7.27 1.24 -7.45
CA VAL A 106 -8.41 1.34 -8.36
C VAL A 106 -8.38 0.18 -9.35
N LYS A 107 -9.51 -0.51 -9.51
CA LYS A 107 -9.60 -1.76 -10.29
C LYS A 107 -9.13 -1.58 -11.73
N SER A 108 -9.48 -0.47 -12.37
CA SER A 108 -9.04 -0.16 -13.74
C SER A 108 -7.53 0.06 -13.91
N ARG A 109 -6.77 0.24 -12.83
CA ARG A 109 -5.30 0.28 -12.90
C ARG A 109 -4.69 -1.11 -13.07
N LEU A 110 -5.45 -2.12 -12.63
CA LEU A 110 -5.08 -3.53 -12.54
C LEU A 110 -6.10 -4.40 -13.29
N ASP A 111 -6.55 -3.94 -14.45
CA ASP A 111 -7.48 -4.65 -15.32
C ASP A 111 -7.05 -4.50 -16.79
N PRO A 112 -6.51 -5.57 -17.41
CA PRO A 112 -6.08 -5.57 -18.81
C PRO A 112 -7.16 -5.14 -19.80
N THR A 113 -8.45 -5.40 -19.49
CA THR A 113 -9.57 -5.02 -20.38
C THR A 113 -9.75 -3.50 -20.46
N THR A 114 -9.19 -2.77 -19.51
CA THR A 114 -9.21 -1.30 -19.46
C THR A 114 -7.86 -0.68 -19.83
N GLY A 115 -6.88 -1.49 -20.26
CA GLY A 115 -5.49 -1.06 -20.47
C GLY A 115 -4.70 -0.87 -19.17
N GLY A 116 -5.15 -1.46 -18.06
CA GLY A 116 -4.38 -1.58 -16.82
C GLY A 116 -3.49 -2.82 -16.81
N ALA A 117 -2.65 -2.95 -15.79
CA ALA A 117 -1.80 -4.11 -15.61
C ALA A 117 -2.62 -5.39 -15.28
N ASP A 118 -2.09 -6.56 -15.61
CA ASP A 118 -2.65 -7.82 -15.10
C ASP A 118 -2.40 -7.91 -13.57
N PRO A 119 -3.46 -8.07 -12.75
CA PRO A 119 -3.32 -8.12 -11.30
C PRO A 119 -2.47 -9.29 -10.82
N ASN A 120 -2.44 -10.41 -11.54
CA ASN A 120 -1.58 -11.54 -11.19
C ASN A 120 -0.11 -11.26 -11.51
N ASN A 121 0.20 -10.54 -12.60
CA ASN A 121 1.56 -10.10 -12.89
C ASN A 121 2.05 -9.09 -11.86
N PHE A 122 1.17 -8.17 -11.44
CA PHE A 122 1.45 -7.23 -10.36
C PHE A 122 1.76 -7.95 -9.04
N LEU A 123 0.91 -8.91 -8.64
CA LEU A 123 1.13 -9.71 -7.44
C LEU A 123 2.38 -10.60 -7.55
N LYS A 124 2.69 -11.12 -8.73
CA LYS A 124 3.92 -11.89 -8.98
C LYS A 124 5.16 -11.03 -8.73
N ALA A 125 5.20 -9.80 -9.24
CA ALA A 125 6.31 -8.88 -9.01
C ALA A 125 6.48 -8.55 -7.51
N ILE A 126 5.38 -8.33 -6.78
CA ILE A 126 5.41 -8.12 -5.32
C ILE A 126 5.93 -9.39 -4.59
N CYS A 127 5.55 -10.58 -5.04
CA CYS A 127 6.06 -11.83 -4.49
C CYS A 127 7.56 -12.02 -4.76
N GLU A 128 8.03 -11.65 -5.94
CA GLU A 128 9.46 -11.65 -6.31
C GLU A 128 10.25 -10.66 -5.47
N LEU A 129 9.68 -9.49 -5.15
CA LEU A 129 10.28 -8.48 -4.29
C LEU A 129 10.57 -8.98 -2.86
N GLY A 130 9.70 -9.84 -2.29
CA GLY A 130 9.93 -10.33 -0.93
C GLY A 130 8.69 -10.58 -0.09
N PHE A 131 7.50 -10.66 -0.72
CA PHE A 131 6.23 -10.84 -0.02
C PHE A 131 5.56 -12.17 -0.35
N THR A 132 4.60 -12.58 0.47
CA THR A 132 3.68 -13.69 0.23
C THR A 132 2.24 -13.20 0.29
N ILE A 133 1.41 -13.68 -0.62
CA ILE A 133 -0.02 -13.32 -0.66
C ILE A 133 -0.73 -14.11 0.45
N GLU A 134 -1.42 -13.41 1.34
CA GLU A 134 -2.28 -14.02 2.35
C GLU A 134 -3.73 -14.06 1.84
N SER A 135 -4.20 -12.96 1.23
CA SER A 135 -5.50 -12.93 0.57
C SER A 135 -5.59 -11.81 -0.47
N LYS A 136 -6.57 -11.93 -1.36
CA LYS A 136 -6.89 -10.95 -2.40
C LYS A 136 -8.41 -10.85 -2.54
N ASP A 137 -8.93 -9.63 -2.70
CA ASP A 137 -10.35 -9.36 -2.85
C ASP A 137 -10.60 -8.47 -4.06
N PHE A 138 -11.40 -9.00 -4.99
CA PHE A 138 -11.82 -8.36 -6.24
C PHE A 138 -13.33 -8.09 -6.29
N SER A 139 -14.05 -8.29 -5.18
CA SER A 139 -15.51 -8.21 -5.08
C SER A 139 -16.02 -6.78 -5.22
N ASN A 140 -15.23 -5.79 -4.80
CA ASN A 140 -15.58 -4.39 -4.98
C ASN A 140 -15.51 -3.99 -6.47
N LYS A 141 -16.49 -3.20 -6.91
CA LYS A 141 -16.57 -2.75 -8.31
C LYS A 141 -15.51 -1.70 -8.66
N MET A 142 -15.01 -0.95 -7.68
CA MET A 142 -14.18 0.24 -7.87
C MET A 142 -12.69 0.01 -7.60
N PHE A 143 -12.36 -0.87 -6.66
CA PHE A 143 -10.97 -1.14 -6.25
C PHE A 143 -10.76 -2.61 -5.94
N VAL A 144 -9.50 -3.00 -5.86
CA VAL A 144 -9.04 -4.31 -5.42
C VAL A 144 -8.29 -4.16 -4.09
N LEU A 145 -8.29 -5.22 -3.28
CA LEU A 145 -7.54 -5.28 -2.04
C LEU A 145 -6.59 -6.46 -2.05
N PHE A 146 -5.35 -6.23 -1.62
CA PHE A 146 -4.36 -7.27 -1.43
C PHE A 146 -3.82 -7.21 -0.01
N TYR A 147 -3.77 -8.37 0.63
CA TYR A 147 -3.22 -8.58 1.96
C TYR A 147 -2.01 -9.49 1.80
N LEU A 148 -0.82 -8.98 2.10
CA LEU A 148 0.43 -9.70 1.94
C LEU A 148 1.25 -9.67 3.23
N LYS A 149 2.19 -10.59 3.37
CA LYS A 149 3.20 -10.57 4.43
C LYS A 149 4.61 -10.51 3.88
N LYS A 150 5.47 -9.74 4.54
CA LYS A 150 6.91 -9.77 4.30
C LYS A 150 7.47 -11.16 4.65
N LYS A 151 8.23 -11.76 3.72
CA LYS A 151 8.92 -13.04 3.96
C LYS A 151 9.92 -12.92 5.11
N GLU A 152 10.05 -13.99 5.89
CA GLU A 152 10.93 -14.06 7.06
C GLU A 152 12.41 -14.03 6.68
N LYS A 153 12.78 -14.74 5.62
CA LYS A 153 14.09 -14.65 4.98
C LYS A 153 13.93 -14.00 3.61
N GLN A 154 14.69 -12.95 3.38
CA GLN A 154 14.85 -12.43 2.03
C GLN A 154 15.83 -13.36 1.32
N ASN A 155 15.41 -13.92 0.19
CA ASN A 155 16.37 -14.56 -0.69
C ASN A 155 17.24 -13.44 -1.26
N SER A 156 18.56 -13.60 -1.24
CA SER A 156 19.46 -12.72 -2.01
C SER A 156 19.13 -12.95 -3.48
N VAL A 157 18.31 -12.09 -4.07
CA VAL A 157 17.98 -12.20 -5.48
C VAL A 157 18.41 -10.91 -6.17
N ASP A 158 19.60 -10.94 -6.77
CA ASP A 158 20.02 -10.02 -7.83
C ASP A 158 19.21 -10.27 -9.12
N LYS A 159 17.91 -10.56 -9.03
CA LYS A 159 17.03 -10.65 -10.20
C LYS A 159 16.31 -9.33 -10.36
N GLU A 160 16.48 -8.77 -11.55
CA GLU A 160 15.64 -7.73 -12.07
C GLU A 160 14.18 -8.21 -12.07
N ILE A 161 13.31 -7.48 -11.35
CA ILE A 161 11.88 -7.77 -11.27
C ILE A 161 11.21 -7.06 -12.43
N ASN A 162 10.42 -7.79 -13.22
CA ASN A 162 9.64 -7.19 -14.29
C ASN A 162 8.36 -6.56 -13.73
N TRP A 163 8.39 -5.25 -13.48
CA TRP A 163 7.28 -4.50 -12.93
C TRP A 163 6.27 -4.09 -14.02
N PRO A 164 4.99 -4.47 -13.90
CA PRO A 164 3.98 -4.05 -14.87
C PRO A 164 3.60 -2.57 -14.68
N GLU A 165 3.45 -1.83 -15.77
CA GLU A 165 3.04 -0.44 -15.69
C GLU A 165 1.59 -0.30 -15.21
N LEU A 166 1.36 0.52 -14.18
CA LEU A 166 0.02 0.79 -13.66
C LEU A 166 -0.61 1.97 -14.42
N LYS A 167 -1.76 1.73 -15.06
CA LYS A 167 -2.51 2.79 -15.75
C LYS A 167 -2.78 3.98 -14.82
N ALA A 168 -2.60 5.21 -15.30
CA ALA A 168 -2.86 6.43 -14.51
C ALA A 168 -4.29 6.47 -13.92
N CYS A 169 -4.40 6.93 -12.67
CA CYS A 169 -5.69 7.09 -12.01
C CYS A 169 -6.32 8.40 -12.45
N ILE A 170 -7.49 8.33 -13.08
CA ILE A 170 -8.22 9.49 -13.61
C ILE A 170 -9.07 10.17 -12.51
N TYR A 171 -9.28 9.50 -11.37
CA TYR A 171 -10.25 9.91 -10.35
C TYR A 171 -9.65 10.69 -9.16
N LYS A 172 -8.33 10.66 -8.98
CA LYS A 172 -7.65 11.50 -7.99
C LYS A 172 -7.10 12.74 -8.71
N ARG A 173 -7.44 13.94 -8.22
CA ARG A 173 -6.70 15.14 -8.60
C ARG A 173 -5.28 14.99 -8.04
N ARG A 174 -4.29 15.25 -8.90
CA ARG A 174 -2.87 15.33 -8.50
C ARG A 174 -2.64 16.59 -7.69
#